data_AF-A0A7C2UWR8-F1
#
_entry.id   AF-A0A7C2UWR8-F1
#
_cell.length_a   1.000
_cell.length_b   1.000
_cell.length_c   1.000
_cell.angle_alpha   90.00
_cell.angle_beta   90.00
_cell.angle_gamma   90.00
#
_symmetry.space_group_name_H-M   'P 1'
#
loop_
_entity.id
_entity.type
_entity.pdbx_description
1 polymer ?
#
loop_
_entity_poly.entity_id
_entity_poly.type
_entity_poly.pdbx_seq_one_letter_code
_entity_poly.pdbx_strand_id
1 'polypeptide(L)'
;MRKLLCLMGVLLTIAVFAQNYVDITIGGKFIMRLRAGHGNLTVQERARVVEERLVEVLGERLREDQITLKEARKDAQYEIYVRGRLLITVTQADADAAKMSVKQLAEHWLKQLRRTLPK
;
A
#
# COMPACT_ATOMS: atom_id res chain seq x y z
N MET A 1 3.86 30.02 -57.01
CA MET A 1 4.54 28.72 -56.76
C MET A 1 5.07 28.74 -55.33
N ARG A 2 4.26 28.46 -54.29
CA ARG A 2 3.87 27.15 -53.74
C ARG A 2 5.06 26.30 -53.26
N LYS A 3 5.45 26.48 -51.99
CA LYS A 3 6.05 25.52 -51.03
C LYS A 3 5.85 26.16 -49.64
N LEU A 4 4.79 25.95 -48.83
CA LEU A 4 4.27 24.76 -48.14
C LEU A 4 5.34 23.83 -47.53
N LEU A 5 5.10 23.46 -46.26
CA LEU A 5 5.81 22.51 -45.36
C LEU A 5 6.96 23.13 -44.54
N CYS A 6 7.06 23.00 -43.22
CA CYS A 6 6.31 22.22 -42.23
C CYS A 6 6.50 22.86 -40.84
N LEU A 7 5.41 23.23 -40.17
CA LEU A 7 5.38 23.39 -38.72
C LEU A 7 5.58 22.01 -38.08
N MET A 8 6.75 21.72 -37.50
CA MET A 8 6.88 20.63 -36.52
C MET A 8 6.69 21.21 -35.12
N GLY A 9 5.43 21.27 -34.69
CA GLY A 9 5.12 21.36 -33.26
C GLY A 9 5.46 20.03 -32.61
N VAL A 10 6.50 20.00 -31.78
CA VAL A 10 6.80 18.84 -30.93
C VAL A 10 5.73 18.81 -29.85
N LEU A 11 4.71 17.97 -30.04
CA LEU A 11 3.71 17.68 -29.02
C LEU A 11 4.38 16.79 -27.96
N LEU A 12 4.88 17.39 -26.88
CA LEU A 12 5.32 16.65 -25.70
C LEU A 12 4.06 16.07 -25.03
N THR A 13 3.65 14.86 -25.41
CA THR A 13 2.63 14.12 -24.68
C THR A 13 3.23 13.71 -23.34
N ILE A 14 2.98 14.50 -22.30
CA ILE A 14 3.24 14.08 -20.93
C ILE A 14 2.29 12.91 -20.68
N ALA A 15 2.81 11.69 -20.75
CA ALA A 15 2.07 10.52 -20.28
C ALA A 15 1.89 10.71 -18.77
N VAL A 16 0.74 11.28 -18.39
CA VAL A 16 0.30 11.30 -17.01
C VAL A 16 0.01 9.85 -16.66
N PHE A 17 1.00 9.15 -16.11
CA PHE A 17 0.76 7.89 -15.44
C PHE A 17 -0.22 8.20 -14.30
N ALA A 18 -1.50 7.84 -14.48
CA ALA A 18 -2.45 7.85 -13.40
C ALA A 18 -1.83 7.03 -12.26
N GLN A 19 -1.43 7.70 -11.18
CA GLN A 19 -0.94 7.01 -9.99
C GLN A 19 -2.11 6.23 -9.41
N ASN A 20 -2.22 4.95 -9.79
CA ASN A 20 -3.18 4.04 -9.22
C ASN A 20 -2.75 3.71 -7.80
N TYR A 21 -3.31 4.42 -6.83
CA TYR A 21 -3.15 4.13 -5.41
C TYR A 21 -4.52 3.89 -4.78
N VAL A 22 -4.51 3.15 -3.67
CA VAL A 22 -5.69 2.95 -2.84
C VAL A 22 -5.33 3.25 -1.39
N ASP A 23 -6.13 4.09 -0.76
CA ASP A 23 -5.99 4.42 0.65
C ASP A 23 -6.82 3.44 1.48
N ILE A 24 -6.17 2.79 2.43
CA ILE A 24 -6.83 1.94 3.42
C ILE A 24 -7.20 2.84 4.60
N THR A 25 -8.51 2.91 4.87
CA THR A 25 -9.07 3.71 5.96
C THR A 25 -9.99 2.85 6.83
N ILE A 26 -10.08 3.14 8.13
CA ILE A 26 -11.06 2.52 9.03
C ILE A 26 -11.75 3.62 9.82
N GLY A 27 -13.08 3.63 9.82
CA GLY A 27 -13.87 4.67 10.48
C GLY A 27 -13.48 6.08 10.01
N GLY A 28 -13.17 6.23 8.71
CA GLY A 28 -12.72 7.50 8.11
C GLY A 28 -11.28 7.91 8.46
N LYS A 29 -10.55 7.13 9.26
CA LYS A 29 -9.15 7.42 9.61
C LYS A 29 -8.20 6.72 8.66
N PHE A 30 -7.24 7.46 8.12
CA PHE A 30 -6.17 6.93 7.28
C PHE A 30 -5.26 5.98 8.06
N ILE A 31 -4.91 4.86 7.42
CA ILE A 31 -3.94 3.89 7.96
C ILE A 31 -2.71 3.83 7.05
N MET A 32 -2.92 3.54 5.77
CA MET A 32 -1.84 3.34 4.80
C MET A 32 -2.32 3.58 3.37
N ARG A 33 -1.37 3.84 2.47
CA ARG A 33 -1.60 3.97 1.03
C ARG A 33 -0.86 2.87 0.28
N LEU A 34 -1.60 2.05 -0.45
CA LEU A 34 -1.06 1.05 -1.36
C LEU A 34 -0.85 1.66 -2.74
N ARG A 35 0.32 1.42 -3.32
CA ARG A 35 0.70 1.89 -4.67
C ARG A 35 1.16 0.75 -5.58
N ALA A 36 1.29 -0.46 -5.03
CA ALA A 36 1.79 -1.63 -5.72
C ALA A 36 0.85 -2.82 -5.51
N GLY A 37 0.70 -3.63 -6.56
CA GLY A 37 0.15 -4.97 -6.46
C GLY A 37 1.12 -5.93 -5.75
N HIS A 38 0.68 -7.16 -5.52
CA HIS A 38 1.53 -8.21 -4.98
C HIS A 38 1.04 -9.59 -5.42
N GLY A 39 1.97 -10.46 -5.85
CA GLY A 39 1.61 -11.73 -6.49
C GLY A 39 0.81 -11.48 -7.77
N ASN A 40 -0.36 -12.11 -7.87
CA ASN A 40 -1.27 -11.95 -9.02
C ASN A 40 -2.34 -10.86 -8.80
N LEU A 41 -2.24 -10.07 -7.72
CA LEU A 41 -3.23 -9.04 -7.39
C LEU A 41 -2.77 -7.66 -7.89
N THR A 42 -3.70 -6.96 -8.54
CA THR A 42 -3.61 -5.51 -8.75
C THR A 42 -3.61 -4.76 -7.41
N VAL A 43 -3.27 -3.48 -7.42
CA VAL A 43 -3.31 -2.66 -6.19
C VAL A 43 -4.73 -2.57 -5.61
N GLN A 44 -5.76 -2.55 -6.46
CA GLN A 44 -7.17 -2.52 -6.06
C GLN A 44 -7.61 -3.85 -5.44
N GLU A 45 -7.30 -4.98 -6.08
CA GLU A 45 -7.64 -6.30 -5.54
C GLU A 45 -6.89 -6.57 -4.22
N ARG A 46 -5.62 -6.16 -4.14
CA ARG A 46 -4.85 -6.24 -2.91
C ARG A 46 -5.45 -5.38 -1.80
N ALA A 47 -5.86 -4.16 -2.10
CA ALA A 47 -6.53 -3.29 -1.13
C ALA A 47 -7.81 -3.93 -0.60
N ARG A 48 -8.64 -4.49 -1.50
CA ARG A 48 -9.86 -5.21 -1.13
C ARG A 48 -9.58 -6.39 -0.20
N VAL A 49 -8.56 -7.21 -0.49
CA VAL A 49 -8.17 -8.32 0.39
C VAL A 49 -7.74 -7.82 1.77
N VAL A 50 -7.02 -6.69 1.85
CA VAL A 50 -6.61 -6.09 3.13
C VAL A 50 -7.83 -5.58 3.91
N GLU A 51 -8.78 -4.94 3.24
CA GLU A 51 -10.03 -4.47 3.85
C GLU A 51 -10.89 -5.63 4.37
N GLU A 52 -11.07 -6.69 3.58
CA GLU A 52 -11.79 -7.90 3.99
C GLU A 52 -11.14 -8.53 5.24
N ARG A 53 -9.81 -8.66 5.25
CA ARG A 53 -9.06 -9.14 6.42
C ARG A 53 -9.20 -8.23 7.64
N LEU A 54 -9.23 -6.91 7.44
CA LEU A 54 -9.47 -5.95 8.52
C LEU A 54 -10.85 -6.16 9.13
N VAL A 55 -11.89 -6.30 8.32
CA VAL A 55 -13.25 -6.56 8.81
C VAL A 55 -13.30 -7.84 9.64
N GLU A 56 -12.66 -8.92 9.19
CA GLU A 56 -12.64 -10.19 9.93
C GLU A 56 -11.97 -10.12 11.31
N VAL A 57 -10.97 -9.24 11.47
CA VAL A 57 -10.23 -9.11 12.74
C VAL A 57 -10.82 -8.04 13.65
N LEU A 58 -11.73 -7.21 13.15
CA LEU A 58 -12.42 -6.13 13.86
C LEU A 58 -13.79 -6.61 14.38
N GLY A 59 -13.78 -7.51 15.36
CA GLY A 59 -15.01 -7.91 16.08
C GLY A 59 -15.04 -7.47 17.54
N GLU A 60 -13.86 -7.30 18.15
CA GLU A 60 -13.70 -7.01 19.57
C GLU A 60 -12.51 -6.08 19.77
N ARG A 61 -12.42 -5.51 20.97
CA ARG A 61 -11.34 -4.62 21.42
C ARG A 61 -9.96 -5.24 21.14
N LEU A 62 -9.10 -4.54 20.38
CA LEU A 62 -7.75 -5.02 20.02
C LEU A 62 -6.71 -4.53 21.02
N ARG A 63 -5.87 -5.44 21.50
CA ARG A 63 -4.67 -5.07 22.24
C ARG A 63 -3.49 -4.84 21.30
N GLU A 64 -2.55 -4.00 21.73
CA GLU A 64 -1.41 -3.62 20.91
C GLU A 64 -0.47 -4.80 20.59
N ASP A 65 -0.33 -5.75 21.52
CA ASP A 65 0.43 -6.99 21.36
C ASP A 65 -0.17 -7.95 20.32
N GLN A 66 -1.44 -7.74 19.94
CA GLN A 66 -2.12 -8.53 18.91
C GLN A 66 -1.87 -8.01 17.50
N ILE A 67 -1.23 -6.85 17.34
CA ILE A 67 -0.82 -6.29 16.04
C ILE A 67 0.70 -6.43 15.97
N THR A 68 1.17 -7.42 15.23
CA THR A 68 2.59 -7.83 15.23
C THR A 68 3.21 -7.68 13.84
N LEU A 69 4.53 -7.54 13.83
CA LEU A 69 5.35 -7.46 12.63
C LEU A 69 6.31 -8.64 12.62
N LYS A 70 6.36 -9.35 11.51
CA LYS A 70 7.23 -10.50 11.30
C LYS A 70 8.12 -10.27 10.08
N GLU A 71 9.40 -10.55 10.21
CA GLU A 71 10.30 -10.62 9.05
C GLU A 71 10.10 -11.95 8.33
N ALA A 72 9.57 -11.92 7.11
CA ALA A 72 9.30 -13.11 6.31
C ALA A 72 10.49 -13.46 5.41
N ARG A 73 11.17 -12.43 4.89
CA ARG A 73 12.43 -12.56 4.17
C ARG A 73 13.34 -11.39 4.56
N LYS A 74 14.55 -11.73 5.01
CA LYS A 74 15.51 -10.75 5.52
C LYS A 74 15.66 -9.55 4.58
N ASP A 75 15.43 -8.36 5.12
CA ASP A 75 15.53 -7.05 4.44
C ASP A 75 14.66 -6.85 3.18
N ALA A 76 13.82 -7.81 2.81
CA ALA A 76 13.07 -7.79 1.55
C ALA A 76 11.55 -7.91 1.72
N GLN A 77 11.10 -8.53 2.81
CA GLN A 77 9.68 -8.80 3.01
C GLN A 77 9.33 -8.87 4.50
N TYR A 78 8.34 -8.07 4.87
CA TYR A 78 7.78 -8.04 6.22
C TYR A 78 6.29 -8.31 6.16
N GLU A 79 5.75 -8.93 7.19
CA GLU A 79 4.33 -9.29 7.29
C GLU A 79 3.75 -8.67 8.55
N ILE A 80 2.62 -7.96 8.38
CA ILE A 80 1.85 -7.45 9.52
C ILE A 80 0.72 -8.42 9.79
N TYR A 81 0.61 -8.84 11.04
CA TYR A 81 -0.43 -9.73 11.52
C TYR A 81 -1.34 -9.00 12.51
N VAL A 82 -2.63 -9.33 12.50
CA VAL A 82 -3.61 -8.89 13.50
C VAL A 82 -4.29 -10.13 14.06
N ARG A 83 -4.24 -10.31 15.38
CA ARG A 83 -4.73 -11.54 16.08
C ARG A 83 -4.13 -12.83 15.49
N GLY A 84 -2.86 -12.77 15.08
CA GLY A 84 -2.16 -13.91 14.46
C GLY A 84 -2.59 -14.23 13.01
N ARG A 85 -3.54 -13.47 12.43
CA ARG A 85 -3.92 -13.59 11.02
C ARG A 85 -3.12 -12.61 10.15
N LEU A 86 -2.63 -13.05 9.00
CA LEU A 86 -1.89 -12.20 8.08
C LEU A 86 -2.81 -11.11 7.57
N LEU A 87 -2.46 -9.85 7.84
CA LEU A 87 -3.16 -8.71 7.29
C LEU A 87 -2.58 -8.34 5.92
N ILE A 88 -1.30 -7.99 5.90
CA ILE A 88 -0.63 -7.53 4.69
C ILE A 88 0.85 -7.90 4.70
N THR A 89 1.36 -8.24 3.53
CA THR A 89 2.79 -8.38 3.24
C THR A 89 3.30 -7.07 2.66
N VAL A 90 4.33 -6.50 3.27
CA VAL A 90 5.08 -5.32 2.81
C VAL A 90 6.26 -5.78 1.96
N THR A 91 6.36 -5.22 0.77
CA THR A 91 7.31 -5.66 -0.27
C THR A 91 8.27 -4.55 -0.66
N GLN A 92 9.30 -4.90 -1.44
CA GLN A 92 10.19 -3.90 -2.04
C GLN A 92 9.43 -2.89 -2.91
N ALA A 93 8.44 -3.33 -3.71
CA ALA A 93 7.66 -2.43 -4.56
C ALA A 93 6.86 -1.38 -3.75
N ASP A 94 6.36 -1.76 -2.58
CA ASP A 94 5.72 -0.82 -1.66
C ASP A 94 6.72 0.22 -1.13
N ALA A 95 7.89 -0.27 -0.73
CA ALA A 95 8.97 0.53 -0.17
C ALA A 95 9.52 1.54 -1.18
N ASP A 96 9.75 1.10 -2.43
CA ASP A 96 10.18 1.95 -3.54
C ASP A 96 9.16 3.05 -3.83
N ALA A 97 7.87 2.70 -3.86
CA ALA A 97 6.79 3.66 -4.08
C ALA A 97 6.63 4.65 -2.91
N ALA A 98 7.04 4.27 -1.71
CA ALA A 98 7.04 5.12 -0.52
C ALA A 98 8.37 5.86 -0.28
N LYS A 99 9.43 5.56 -1.04
CA LYS A 99 10.81 6.04 -0.83
C LYS A 99 11.33 5.75 0.58
N MET A 100 11.04 4.55 1.08
CA MET A 100 11.46 4.05 2.40
C MET A 100 12.12 2.68 2.23
N SER A 101 12.83 2.18 3.25
CA SER A 101 13.17 0.75 3.28
C SER A 101 11.93 -0.10 3.59
N VAL A 102 11.93 -1.38 3.22
CA VAL A 102 10.81 -2.30 3.50
C VAL A 102 10.50 -2.34 4.99
N LYS A 103 11.53 -2.45 5.82
CA LYS A 103 11.41 -2.45 7.29
C LYS A 103 10.80 -1.15 7.81
N GLN A 104 11.31 0.00 7.36
CA GLN A 104 10.80 1.31 7.80
C GLN A 104 9.34 1.50 7.41
N LEU A 105 8.95 1.10 6.20
CA LEU A 105 7.57 1.18 5.76
C LEU A 105 6.66 0.26 6.59
N ALA A 106 7.11 -0.97 6.85
CA ALA A 106 6.34 -1.93 7.62
C ALA A 106 6.16 -1.48 9.08
N GLU A 107 7.20 -0.94 9.71
CA GLU A 107 7.13 -0.31 11.04
C GLU A 107 6.20 0.91 11.05
N HIS A 108 6.23 1.72 10.00
CA HIS A 108 5.33 2.86 9.86
C HIS A 108 3.86 2.42 9.80
N TRP A 109 3.54 1.45 8.95
CA TRP A 109 2.18 0.90 8.84
C TRP A 109 1.73 0.22 10.15
N LEU A 110 2.61 -0.54 10.81
CA LEU A 110 2.33 -1.15 12.11
C LEU A 110 1.95 -0.08 13.15
N LYS A 111 2.71 1.01 13.22
CA LYS A 111 2.46 2.13 14.12
C LYS A 111 1.12 2.81 13.83
N GLN A 112 0.76 3.00 12.56
CA GLN A 112 -0.53 3.59 12.19
C GLN A 112 -1.69 2.66 12.57
N LEU A 113 -1.58 1.35 12.29
CA LEU A 113 -2.57 0.36 12.71
C LEU A 113 -2.81 0.41 14.22
N ARG A 114 -1.75 0.37 15.03
CA ARG A 114 -1.85 0.42 16.50
C ARG A 114 -2.49 1.71 17.04
N ARG A 115 -2.41 2.81 16.28
CA ARG A 115 -3.01 4.10 16.64
C ARG A 115 -4.47 4.23 16.20
N THR A 116 -4.80 3.66 15.05
CA THR A 116 -6.09 3.89 14.39
C THR A 116 -7.13 2.83 14.72
N LEU A 117 -6.71 1.57 14.91
CA LEU A 117 -7.65 0.49 15.22
C LEU A 117 -8.29 0.68 16.61
N PRO A 118 -9.58 0.33 16.76
CA PRO A 118 -10.30 0.49 18.02
C PRO A 118 -9.65 -0.36 19.12
N LYS A 119 -9.21 0.35 20.16
CA LYS A 119 -8.49 -0.19 21.32
C LYS A 119 -9.38 -0.46 22.49
#